data_AF-A0A6I1F8Z0-F1
#
_entry.id   AF-A0A6I1F8Z0-F1
#
_cell.length_a   1.000
_cell.length_b   1.000
_cell.length_c   1.000
_cell.angle_alpha   90.00
_cell.angle_beta   90.00
_cell.angle_gamma   90.00
#
_symmetry.space_group_name_H-M   'P 1'
#
loop_
_entity.id
_entity.type
_entity.pdbx_description
1 polymer ?
#
loop_
_entity_poly.entity_id
_entity_poly.type
_entity_poly.pdbx_seq_one_letter_code
_entity_poly.pdbx_strand_id
1 'polypeptide(L)'
;MKYDKLYLIKVAKENAAYFSSVSTWNQHAQENNLPRAMTFSYYFGSWNKAKEELFPNIEVYNPFLSDYTKEDLIKFAETYKKEFTTARNWNDFSKVQGLPSSKVYIYIFSSWNNAKKVIFNNSSVRKRYYEEDELVNIALKHNKVFTTISQWTTYSKINNLPSSKVYEQRFGSWNKAKDKIFNS
;
A
#
# COMPACT_ATOMS: atom_id res chain seq x y z
N MET A 1 14.13 -33.54 13.79
CA MET A 1 13.02 -32.86 13.09
C MET A 1 11.84 -33.83 13.03
N LYS A 2 10.64 -33.45 13.47
CA LYS A 2 9.52 -34.40 13.66
C LYS A 2 8.76 -34.73 12.36
N TYR A 3 8.86 -33.91 11.32
CA TYR A 3 8.14 -34.08 10.05
C TYR A 3 9.08 -33.80 8.87
N ASP A 4 8.96 -34.56 7.79
CA ASP A 4 9.61 -34.26 6.50
C ASP A 4 8.62 -33.65 5.50
N LYS A 5 9.11 -33.08 4.38
CA LYS A 5 8.27 -32.40 3.38
C LYS A 5 7.29 -33.37 2.71
N LEU A 6 7.65 -34.65 2.54
CA LEU A 6 6.80 -35.66 1.91
C LEU A 6 5.59 -36.02 2.78
N TYR A 7 5.80 -36.17 4.09
CA TYR A 7 4.74 -36.37 5.07
C TYR A 7 3.74 -35.21 5.06
N LEU A 8 4.23 -33.97 4.99
CA LEU A 8 3.36 -32.79 4.89
C LEU A 8 2.53 -32.79 3.61
N ILE A 9 3.11 -33.15 2.46
CA ILE A 9 2.38 -33.28 1.19
C ILE A 9 1.26 -34.31 1.34
N LYS A 10 1.56 -35.49 1.92
CA LYS A 10 0.58 -36.56 2.12
C LYS A 10 -0.57 -36.09 3.01
N VAL A 11 -0.26 -35.55 4.19
CA VAL A 11 -1.26 -35.07 5.15
C VAL A 11 -2.15 -33.98 4.56
N ALA A 12 -1.58 -33.03 3.82
CA ALA A 12 -2.37 -31.99 3.16
C ALA A 12 -3.35 -32.60 2.15
N LYS A 13 -2.88 -33.50 1.27
CA LYS A 13 -3.71 -34.13 0.24
C LYS A 13 -4.85 -34.98 0.81
N GLU A 14 -4.58 -35.74 1.87
CA GLU A 14 -5.59 -36.56 2.56
C GLU A 14 -6.66 -35.71 3.27
N ASN A 15 -6.35 -34.45 3.59
CA ASN A 15 -7.21 -33.53 4.32
C ASN A 15 -7.54 -32.26 3.51
N ALA A 16 -7.56 -32.38 2.17
CA ALA A 16 -7.68 -31.24 1.26
C ALA A 16 -8.89 -30.34 1.56
N ALA A 17 -10.02 -30.92 1.98
CA ALA A 17 -11.25 -30.20 2.33
C ALA A 17 -11.06 -29.16 3.46
N TYR A 18 -10.10 -29.39 4.36
CA TYR A 18 -9.81 -28.51 5.50
C TYR A 18 -8.61 -27.60 5.25
N PHE A 19 -7.89 -27.79 4.13
CA PHE A 19 -6.66 -27.08 3.79
C PHE A 19 -6.92 -25.72 3.12
N SER A 20 -7.80 -24.91 3.73
CA SER A 20 -8.30 -23.63 3.16
C SER A 20 -7.69 -22.39 3.84
N SER A 21 -8.21 -22.02 5.00
CA SER A 21 -7.69 -20.95 5.85
C SER A 21 -6.79 -21.52 6.94
N VAL A 22 -5.87 -20.70 7.46
CA VAL A 22 -5.02 -21.08 8.61
C VAL A 22 -5.87 -21.47 9.82
N SER A 23 -7.01 -20.80 10.03
CA SER A 23 -7.91 -21.09 11.15
C SER A 23 -8.59 -22.44 10.99
N THR A 24 -9.20 -22.68 9.82
CA THR A 24 -9.89 -23.94 9.48
C THR A 24 -8.93 -25.11 9.56
N TRP A 25 -7.72 -24.97 9.00
CA TRP A 25 -6.71 -26.01 9.07
C TRP A 25 -6.25 -26.27 10.50
N ASN A 26 -5.92 -25.23 11.27
CA ASN A 26 -5.39 -25.40 12.62
C ASN A 26 -6.41 -26.04 13.57
N GLN A 27 -7.71 -25.77 13.39
CA GLN A 27 -8.77 -26.44 14.12
C GLN A 27 -8.78 -27.94 13.80
N HIS A 28 -8.90 -28.30 12.51
CA HIS A 28 -8.88 -29.70 12.07
C HIS A 28 -7.61 -30.43 12.50
N ALA A 29 -6.45 -29.78 12.37
CA ALA A 29 -5.17 -30.35 12.74
C ALA A 29 -5.05 -30.57 14.25
N GLN A 30 -5.65 -29.70 15.06
CA GLN A 30 -5.69 -29.89 16.50
C GLN A 30 -6.57 -31.08 16.90
N GLU A 31 -7.73 -31.23 16.28
CA GLU A 31 -8.66 -32.34 16.53
C GLU A 31 -8.08 -33.70 16.10
N ASN A 32 -7.22 -33.72 15.08
CA ASN A 32 -6.66 -34.93 14.49
C ASN A 32 -5.16 -35.15 14.78
N ASN A 33 -4.57 -34.38 15.71
CA ASN A 33 -3.13 -34.44 16.05
C ASN A 33 -2.19 -34.30 14.84
N LEU A 34 -2.56 -33.47 13.86
CA LEU A 34 -1.79 -33.21 12.64
C LEU A 34 -0.86 -31.99 12.79
N PRO A 35 0.11 -31.81 11.88
CA PRO A 35 0.96 -30.61 11.87
C PRO A 35 0.15 -29.32 11.67
N ARG A 36 0.43 -28.30 12.49
CA ARG A 36 -0.19 -26.97 12.36
C ARG A 36 0.30 -26.25 11.09
N ALA A 37 -0.46 -25.25 10.64
CA ALA A 37 -0.15 -24.41 9.48
C ALA A 37 1.27 -23.81 9.49
N MET A 38 1.79 -23.49 10.67
CA MET A 38 3.17 -22.99 10.83
C MET A 38 4.22 -23.99 10.33
N THR A 39 3.97 -25.29 10.49
CA THR A 39 4.85 -26.35 9.97
C THR A 39 4.90 -26.30 8.44
N PHE A 40 3.75 -26.14 7.79
CA PHE A 40 3.69 -25.97 6.33
C PHE A 40 4.40 -24.68 5.89
N SER A 41 4.15 -23.57 6.58
CA SER A 41 4.87 -22.31 6.28
C SER A 41 6.38 -22.45 6.36
N TYR A 42 6.90 -23.25 7.30
CA TYR A 42 8.34 -23.48 7.43
C TYR A 42 8.93 -24.22 6.21
N TYR A 43 8.29 -25.29 5.74
CA TYR A 43 8.81 -26.12 4.63
C TYR A 43 8.53 -25.57 3.23
N PHE A 44 7.50 -24.73 3.09
CA PHE A 44 7.04 -24.19 1.80
C PHE A 44 7.25 -22.66 1.71
N GLY A 45 7.84 -22.05 2.73
CA GLY A 45 8.10 -20.61 2.84
C GLY A 45 6.89 -19.77 3.30
N SER A 46 5.67 -20.16 2.95
CA SER A 46 4.45 -19.58 3.50
C SER A 46 3.24 -20.52 3.36
N TRP A 47 2.17 -20.26 4.10
CA TRP A 47 0.90 -21.00 3.98
C TRP A 47 0.30 -20.91 2.57
N ASN A 48 0.37 -19.74 1.94
CA ASN A 48 -0.14 -19.57 0.58
C ASN A 48 0.71 -20.31 -0.45
N LYS A 49 2.04 -20.27 -0.33
CA LYS A 49 2.93 -21.08 -1.17
C LYS A 49 2.68 -22.57 -1.00
N ALA A 50 2.44 -23.04 0.23
CA ALA A 50 2.05 -24.42 0.47
C ALA A 50 0.76 -24.78 -0.29
N LYS A 51 -0.27 -23.93 -0.24
CA LYS A 51 -1.52 -24.16 -0.99
C LYS A 51 -1.31 -24.17 -2.50
N GLU A 52 -0.57 -23.20 -3.04
CA GLU A 52 -0.25 -23.12 -4.48
C GLU A 52 0.50 -24.37 -4.97
N GLU A 53 1.53 -24.80 -4.23
CA GLU A 53 2.33 -25.99 -4.58
C GLU A 53 1.52 -27.29 -4.45
N LEU A 54 0.67 -27.42 -3.43
CA LEU A 54 -0.05 -28.66 -3.11
C LEU A 54 -1.35 -28.81 -3.89
N PHE A 55 -1.97 -27.69 -4.24
CA PHE A 55 -3.32 -27.62 -4.81
C PHE A 55 -3.43 -26.51 -5.88
N PRO A 56 -2.72 -26.64 -7.03
CA PRO A 56 -2.64 -25.60 -8.05
C PRO A 56 -3.99 -25.29 -8.74
N ASN A 57 -4.97 -26.20 -8.63
CA ASN A 57 -6.30 -26.08 -9.25
C ASN A 57 -7.44 -25.95 -8.23
N ILE A 58 -7.15 -25.85 -6.93
CA ILE A 58 -8.20 -25.45 -6.00
C ILE A 58 -8.43 -23.96 -6.27
N GLU A 59 -9.68 -23.58 -6.57
CA GLU A 59 -10.11 -22.18 -6.41
C GLU A 59 -9.77 -21.81 -4.98
N VAL A 60 -8.58 -21.24 -4.80
CA VAL A 60 -8.09 -20.86 -3.49
C VAL A 60 -9.13 -19.86 -3.03
N TYR A 61 -9.96 -20.23 -2.06
CA TYR A 61 -10.80 -19.28 -1.36
C TYR A 61 -9.84 -18.24 -0.79
N ASN A 62 -9.71 -17.18 -1.57
CA ASN A 62 -8.94 -16.01 -1.26
C ASN A 62 -10.01 -15.05 -0.76
N PRO A 63 -10.10 -14.81 0.55
CA PRO A 63 -11.00 -13.78 1.06
C PRO A 63 -10.66 -12.37 0.53
N PHE A 64 -9.60 -12.25 -0.30
CA PHE A 64 -9.19 -11.07 -1.05
C PHE A 64 -9.33 -11.20 -2.58
N LEU A 65 -9.82 -12.32 -3.12
CA LEU A 65 -10.41 -12.35 -4.47
C LEU A 65 -11.74 -11.62 -4.33
N SER A 66 -11.65 -10.30 -4.30
CA SER A 66 -12.84 -9.49 -4.33
C SER A 66 -13.48 -9.64 -5.69
N ASP A 67 -14.80 -9.76 -5.76
CA ASP A 67 -15.56 -9.72 -7.03
C ASP A 67 -15.34 -8.41 -7.81
N TYR A 68 -14.69 -7.43 -7.18
CA TYR A 68 -14.35 -6.15 -7.78
C TYR A 68 -13.14 -6.25 -8.70
N THR A 69 -13.36 -5.86 -9.94
CA THR A 69 -12.28 -5.59 -10.90
C THR A 69 -11.48 -4.37 -10.46
N LYS A 70 -10.30 -4.18 -11.07
CA LYS A 70 -9.50 -2.97 -10.86
C LYS A 70 -10.30 -1.71 -11.21
N GLU A 71 -11.12 -1.79 -12.24
CA GLU A 71 -11.99 -0.73 -12.75
C GLU A 71 -13.11 -0.39 -11.78
N ASP A 72 -13.73 -1.41 -11.15
CA ASP A 72 -14.74 -1.21 -10.10
C ASP A 72 -14.16 -0.43 -8.91
N LEU A 73 -12.95 -0.83 -8.47
CA LEU A 73 -12.26 -0.14 -7.38
C LEU A 73 -11.92 1.30 -7.71
N ILE A 74 -11.47 1.58 -8.95
CA ILE A 74 -11.24 2.95 -9.41
C ILE A 74 -12.55 3.74 -9.35
N LYS A 75 -13.64 3.19 -9.89
CA LYS A 75 -14.96 3.84 -9.92
C LYS A 75 -15.48 4.18 -8.51
N PHE A 76 -15.39 3.25 -7.56
CA PHE A 76 -15.79 3.52 -6.17
C PHE A 76 -14.94 4.62 -5.54
N ALA A 77 -13.62 4.54 -5.68
CA ALA A 77 -12.74 5.53 -5.10
C ALA A 77 -12.86 6.92 -5.74
N GLU A 78 -13.16 7.00 -7.04
CA GLU A 78 -13.48 8.25 -7.73
C GLU A 78 -14.82 8.84 -7.28
N THR A 79 -15.84 7.99 -7.10
CA THR A 79 -17.16 8.39 -6.60
C THR A 79 -17.05 9.01 -5.20
N TYR A 80 -16.21 8.43 -4.34
CA TYR A 80 -16.03 8.86 -2.94
C TYR A 80 -14.64 9.47 -2.70
N LYS A 81 -14.14 10.24 -3.67
CA LYS A 81 -12.77 10.77 -3.70
C LYS A 81 -12.38 11.62 -2.48
N LYS A 82 -13.35 12.30 -1.86
CA LYS A 82 -13.15 13.09 -0.64
C LYS A 82 -12.82 12.22 0.58
N GLU A 83 -13.36 11.01 0.63
CA GLU A 83 -13.17 10.06 1.74
C GLU A 83 -11.97 9.13 1.52
N PHE A 84 -11.50 9.00 0.28
CA PHE A 84 -10.34 8.18 -0.12
C PHE A 84 -9.00 8.82 0.28
N THR A 85 -8.80 9.10 1.57
CA THR A 85 -7.63 9.81 2.11
C THR A 85 -6.59 8.84 2.70
N THR A 86 -6.89 8.28 3.86
CA THR A 86 -6.08 7.28 4.55
C THR A 86 -6.78 5.92 4.52
N ALA A 87 -6.01 4.84 4.59
CA ALA A 87 -6.58 3.49 4.63
C ALA A 87 -7.53 3.29 5.82
N ARG A 88 -7.27 3.95 6.96
CA ARG A 88 -8.14 3.95 8.13
C ARG A 88 -9.46 4.66 7.84
N ASN A 89 -9.41 5.92 7.39
CA ASN A 89 -10.62 6.69 7.06
C ASN A 89 -11.49 5.96 6.03
N TRP A 90 -10.84 5.39 5.00
CA TRP A 90 -11.54 4.61 4.00
C TRP A 90 -12.19 3.36 4.58
N ASN A 91 -11.53 2.61 5.47
CA ASN A 91 -12.15 1.43 6.10
C ASN A 91 -13.38 1.79 6.94
N ASP A 92 -13.32 2.90 7.68
CA ASP A 92 -14.43 3.35 8.51
C ASP A 92 -15.62 3.74 7.62
N PHE A 93 -15.35 4.50 6.56
CA PHE A 93 -16.35 4.88 5.56
C PHE A 93 -16.90 3.68 4.78
N SER A 94 -16.03 2.81 4.28
CA SER A 94 -16.40 1.69 3.40
C SER A 94 -17.26 0.68 4.14
N LYS A 95 -17.04 0.50 5.45
CA LYS A 95 -17.87 -0.38 6.28
C LYS A 95 -19.32 0.10 6.37
N VAL A 96 -19.53 1.42 6.48
CA VAL A 96 -20.88 2.01 6.55
C VAL A 96 -21.57 1.94 5.18
N GLN A 97 -20.82 2.14 4.10
CA GLN A 97 -21.36 2.18 2.73
C GLN A 97 -21.42 0.80 2.04
N GLY A 98 -20.98 -0.27 2.69
CA GLY A 98 -20.91 -1.61 2.06
C GLY A 98 -19.91 -1.69 0.91
N LEU A 99 -18.82 -0.92 0.99
CA LEU A 99 -17.79 -0.80 -0.05
C LEU A 99 -16.55 -1.67 0.25
N PRO A 100 -15.71 -1.93 -0.77
CA PRO A 100 -14.47 -2.69 -0.59
C PRO A 100 -13.52 -2.01 0.41
N SER A 101 -13.00 -2.79 1.36
CA SER A 101 -12.03 -2.28 2.34
C SER A 101 -10.70 -1.91 1.70
N SER A 102 -9.89 -1.12 2.40
CA SER A 102 -8.53 -0.75 1.94
C SER A 102 -7.63 -1.95 1.67
N LYS A 103 -7.87 -3.12 2.30
CA LYS A 103 -7.11 -4.34 2.01
C LYS A 103 -7.28 -4.80 0.57
N VAL A 104 -8.48 -4.65 0.00
CA VAL A 104 -8.78 -5.00 -1.40
C VAL A 104 -7.99 -4.08 -2.34
N TYR A 105 -7.97 -2.78 -2.06
CA TYR A 105 -7.15 -1.82 -2.81
C TYR A 105 -5.65 -2.11 -2.68
N ILE A 106 -5.16 -2.41 -1.47
CA ILE A 106 -3.73 -2.72 -1.26
C ILE A 106 -3.33 -3.98 -2.04
N TYR A 107 -4.21 -4.98 -2.10
CA TYR A 107 -3.98 -6.20 -2.86
C TYR A 107 -3.86 -5.92 -4.37
N ILE A 108 -4.86 -5.25 -4.96
CA ILE A 108 -4.90 -4.97 -6.41
C ILE A 108 -3.83 -3.98 -6.85
N PHE A 109 -3.58 -2.92 -6.07
CA PHE A 109 -2.63 -1.86 -6.44
C PHE A 109 -1.24 -2.04 -5.80
N SER A 110 -1.02 -3.15 -5.10
CA SER A 110 0.20 -3.48 -4.32
C SER A 110 0.49 -2.57 -3.12
N SER A 111 -0.11 -1.39 -3.04
CA SER A 111 -0.07 -0.51 -1.87
C SER A 111 -1.18 0.55 -1.90
N TRP A 112 -1.53 1.08 -0.74
CA TRP A 112 -2.50 2.19 -0.63
C TRP A 112 -2.01 3.45 -1.38
N ASN A 113 -0.71 3.71 -1.35
CA ASN A 113 -0.14 4.84 -2.08
C ASN A 113 -0.25 4.66 -3.59
N ASN A 114 -0.03 3.45 -4.11
CA ASN A 114 -0.24 3.17 -5.53
C ASN A 114 -1.71 3.30 -5.94
N ALA A 115 -2.64 2.81 -5.11
CA ALA A 115 -4.08 3.03 -5.35
C ALA A 115 -4.38 4.53 -5.49
N LYS A 116 -3.91 5.35 -4.54
CA LYS A 116 -4.05 6.81 -4.61
C LYS A 116 -3.38 7.41 -5.85
N LYS A 117 -2.20 6.94 -6.28
CA LYS A 117 -1.57 7.43 -7.50
C LYS A 117 -2.47 7.24 -8.71
N VAL A 118 -3.07 6.07 -8.85
CA VAL A 118 -4.00 5.76 -9.94
C VAL A 118 -5.26 6.63 -9.84
N ILE A 119 -5.92 6.66 -8.68
CA ILE A 119 -7.22 7.34 -8.49
C ILE A 119 -7.13 8.88 -8.54
N PHE A 120 -6.04 9.45 -8.02
CA PHE A 120 -5.83 10.89 -8.06
C PHE A 120 -5.03 11.34 -9.28
N ASN A 121 -4.69 10.41 -10.20
CA ASN A 121 -3.74 10.63 -11.29
C ASN A 121 -2.44 11.32 -10.81
N ASN A 122 -2.06 11.03 -9.56
CA ASN A 122 -0.94 11.65 -8.89
C ASN A 122 0.31 10.83 -9.25
N SER A 123 0.88 11.10 -10.41
CA SER A 123 2.24 10.69 -10.80
C SER A 123 3.34 11.34 -9.94
N SER A 124 2.95 12.09 -8.90
CA SER A 124 3.83 12.74 -7.95
C SER A 124 4.47 11.78 -6.96
N VAL A 125 5.43 10.99 -7.44
CA VAL A 125 6.56 10.67 -6.57
C VAL A 125 7.20 12.02 -6.25
N ARG A 126 6.93 12.58 -5.06
CA ARG A 126 7.70 13.73 -4.57
C ARG A 126 9.17 13.32 -4.68
N LYS A 127 9.90 14.03 -5.54
CA LYS A 127 11.31 13.76 -5.79
C LYS A 127 12.00 13.78 -4.42
N ARG A 128 12.70 12.70 -4.07
CA ARG A 128 13.37 12.61 -2.75
C ARG A 128 14.52 13.60 -2.62
N TYR A 129 15.04 14.06 -3.75
CA TYR A 129 16.24 14.88 -3.83
C TYR A 129 16.07 15.94 -4.91
N TYR A 130 16.38 17.20 -4.57
CA TYR A 130 16.38 18.32 -5.50
C TYR A 130 17.77 18.96 -5.49
N GLU A 131 18.30 19.26 -6.67
CA GLU A 131 19.54 20.04 -6.80
C GLU A 131 19.30 21.50 -6.41
N GLU A 132 20.36 22.25 -6.07
CA GLU A 132 20.23 23.67 -5.73
C GLU A 132 19.59 24.47 -6.88
N ASP A 133 20.12 24.36 -8.10
CA ASP A 133 19.63 25.09 -9.27
C ASP A 133 18.17 24.77 -9.61
N GLU A 134 17.75 23.52 -9.39
CA GLU A 134 16.36 23.10 -9.59
C GLU A 134 15.43 23.82 -8.60
N LEU A 135 15.83 23.91 -7.32
CA LEU A 135 15.06 24.62 -6.31
C LEU A 135 14.99 26.13 -6.60
N VAL A 136 16.10 26.72 -7.05
CA VAL A 136 16.15 28.14 -7.48
C VAL A 136 15.17 28.37 -8.63
N ASN A 137 15.23 27.57 -9.68
CA ASN A 137 14.35 27.70 -10.85
C ASN A 137 12.86 27.56 -10.48
N ILE A 138 12.52 26.60 -9.60
CA ILE A 138 11.14 26.44 -9.12
C ILE A 138 10.71 27.68 -8.32
N ALA A 139 11.54 28.18 -7.41
CA ALA A 139 11.19 29.35 -6.60
C ALA A 139 11.04 30.62 -7.45
N LEU A 140 11.91 30.82 -8.45
CA LEU A 140 11.82 31.94 -9.39
C LEU A 140 10.54 31.87 -10.24
N LYS A 141 10.21 30.68 -10.76
CA LYS A 141 8.97 30.46 -11.54
C LYS A 141 7.70 30.79 -10.74
N HIS A 142 7.74 30.58 -9.42
CA HIS A 142 6.63 30.80 -8.51
C HIS A 142 6.87 31.97 -7.52
N ASN A 143 7.68 32.97 -7.91
CA ASN A 143 8.13 34.04 -7.02
C ASN A 143 7.01 34.80 -6.30
N LYS A 144 5.87 35.02 -6.97
CA LYS A 144 4.70 35.73 -6.42
C LYS A 144 4.13 35.11 -5.16
N VAL A 145 4.35 33.80 -4.96
CA VAL A 145 3.85 33.04 -3.81
C VAL A 145 4.98 32.47 -2.94
N PHE A 146 6.25 32.62 -3.36
CA PHE A 146 7.44 32.22 -2.61
C PHE A 146 7.85 33.35 -1.63
N THR A 147 6.97 33.69 -0.70
CA THR A 147 7.15 34.83 0.22
C THR A 147 7.34 34.36 1.67
N THR A 148 6.31 33.73 2.23
CA THR A 148 6.28 33.20 3.60
C THR A 148 6.21 31.68 3.59
N ILE A 149 6.72 31.04 4.64
CA ILE A 149 6.66 29.58 4.81
C ILE A 149 5.20 29.09 4.73
N SER A 150 4.28 29.80 5.37
CA SER A 150 2.85 29.43 5.41
C SER A 150 2.21 29.46 4.01
N GLN A 151 2.41 30.55 3.27
CA GLN A 151 1.89 30.71 1.92
C GLN A 151 2.49 29.66 0.97
N TRP A 152 3.80 29.45 1.03
CA TRP A 152 4.47 28.44 0.21
C TRP A 152 4.04 27.02 0.57
N THR A 153 3.88 26.68 1.85
CA THR A 153 3.48 25.34 2.29
C THR A 153 2.10 24.97 1.76
N THR A 154 1.16 25.91 1.80
CA THR A 154 -0.18 25.72 1.24
C THR A 154 -0.12 25.58 -0.28
N TYR A 155 0.57 26.49 -0.96
CA TYR A 155 0.68 26.51 -2.41
C TYR A 155 1.39 25.27 -2.97
N SER A 156 2.54 24.91 -2.40
CA SER A 156 3.36 23.77 -2.83
C SER A 156 2.64 22.44 -2.65
N LYS A 157 1.81 22.30 -1.62
CA LYS A 157 1.00 21.09 -1.41
C LYS A 157 -0.04 20.89 -2.51
N ILE A 158 -0.68 21.97 -2.96
CA ILE A 158 -1.70 21.94 -4.02
C ILE A 158 -1.05 21.71 -5.39
N ASN A 159 0.08 22.37 -5.65
CA ASN A 159 0.77 22.32 -6.94
C ASN A 159 1.81 21.20 -7.02
N ASN A 160 1.89 20.35 -6.00
CA ASN A 160 2.87 19.28 -5.88
C ASN A 160 4.34 19.73 -6.12
N LEU A 161 4.71 20.82 -5.46
CA LEU A 161 6.06 21.40 -5.48
C LEU A 161 6.86 20.97 -4.23
N PRO A 162 8.19 21.20 -4.20
CA PRO A 162 9.00 20.94 -3.02
C PRO A 162 8.46 21.71 -1.81
N SER A 163 8.38 21.04 -0.66
CA SER A 163 7.93 21.70 0.56
C SER A 163 8.95 22.75 1.04
N SER A 164 8.51 23.68 1.87
CA SER A 164 9.39 24.63 2.55
C SER A 164 10.56 23.95 3.26
N LYS A 165 10.33 22.76 3.82
CA LYS A 165 11.38 21.99 4.49
C LYS A 165 12.52 21.56 3.57
N VAL A 166 12.25 21.29 2.29
CA VAL A 166 13.28 20.95 1.30
C VAL A 166 14.22 22.14 1.08
N TYR A 167 13.66 23.35 0.98
CA TYR A 167 14.44 24.58 0.87
C TYR A 167 15.28 24.84 2.12
N GLU A 168 14.70 24.67 3.32
CA GLU A 168 15.44 24.81 4.58
C GLU A 168 16.60 23.81 4.68
N GLN A 169 16.38 22.55 4.30
CA GLN A 169 17.42 21.52 4.35
C GLN A 169 18.56 21.81 3.37
N ARG A 170 18.24 22.34 2.18
CA ARG A 170 19.25 22.63 1.17
C ARG A 170 20.06 23.90 1.47
N PHE A 171 19.38 24.98 1.84
CA PHE A 171 19.97 26.31 1.99
C PHE A 171 20.23 26.70 3.46
N GLY A 172 19.95 25.78 4.39
CA GLY A 172 20.14 25.94 5.84
C GLY A 172 18.98 26.61 6.57
N SER A 173 18.27 27.55 5.94
CA SER A 173 17.03 28.14 6.47
C SER A 173 16.17 28.74 5.36
N TRP A 174 14.90 29.01 5.64
CA TRP A 174 13.98 29.65 4.68
C TRP A 174 14.47 31.06 4.27
N ASN A 175 14.99 31.84 5.22
CA ASN A 175 15.53 33.16 4.91
C ASN A 175 16.80 33.07 4.06
N LYS A 176 17.72 32.15 4.39
CA LYS A 176 18.91 31.90 3.56
C LYS A 176 18.53 31.43 2.15
N ALA A 177 17.49 30.61 2.01
CA ALA A 177 16.96 30.21 0.71
C ALA A 177 16.50 31.43 -0.08
N LYS A 178 15.67 32.30 0.50
CA LYS A 178 15.21 33.52 -0.18
C LYS A 178 16.35 34.46 -0.55
N ASP A 179 17.31 34.68 0.36
CA ASP A 179 18.46 35.51 0.08
C ASP A 179 19.27 34.95 -1.09
N LYS A 180 19.56 33.63 -1.09
CA LYS A 180 20.28 32.99 -2.19
C LYS A 180 19.47 32.94 -3.51
N ILE A 181 18.15 33.02 -3.47
CA ILE A 181 17.31 32.93 -4.68
C ILE A 181 17.06 34.31 -5.30
N PHE A 182 16.88 35.36 -4.49
CA PHE A 182 16.45 36.68 -4.96
C PHE A 182 17.50 37.79 -4.77
N ASN A 183 18.51 37.57 -3.94
CA ASN A 183 19.55 38.55 -3.63
C ASN A 183 20.97 38.10 -4.05
N SER A 184 21.08 37.05 -4.87
CA SER A 184 22.34 36.56 -5.46
C SER A 184 22.67 37.24 -6.77
#